data_AF-A0A3M1QRT8-F1
#
_entry.id   AF-A0A3M1QRT8-F1
#
_cell.length_a   1.000
_cell.length_b   1.000
_cell.length_c   1.000
_cell.angle_alpha   90.00
_cell.angle_beta   90.00
_cell.angle_gamma   90.00
#
_symmetry.space_group_name_H-M   'P 1'
#
loop_
_entity.id
_entity.type
_entity.pdbx_description
1 polymer ?
#
loop_
_entity_poly.entity_id
_entity_poly.type
_entity_poly.pdbx_seq_one_letter_code
_entity_poly.pdbx_strand_id
1 'polypeptide(L)'
;MFSLVSADYIETQGGRVGTVKVASGTLRVRVGSLVVESDPRIREVQTRLEAGTQVRILGRQDGWYRIEPPPGVFFYVSADFSERISEREARELMRKQPASLATTERTPHATLAADATPQPPANEEETTMSPPAEPMRIVEPRPAEQAGMVDGSGGSAPLAAASRSEPATPPAAAPAQGSRSLRERLSAMEPAMIRALRSPPNAASDQEWVDRLRPLVNQRQDASVADRASFWMIRFQSRINRGRASSPTTPAAATTGESVEARGVLYPSFEVPAGPYGLRYRLVTPHTNRVTAYVEFDPLLGLNPSRLVGKYVGVTGEPYLEPTKRVQVIRARSTTTLATPDGGGREGGG
;
A
#
# COMPACT_ATOMS: atom_id res chain seq x y z
N MET A 1 17.70 4.54 -3.99
CA MET A 1 16.80 3.36 -3.97
C MET A 1 17.20 2.44 -5.11
N PHE A 2 16.75 1.19 -5.09
CA PHE A 2 16.94 0.23 -6.19
C PHE A 2 15.63 -0.52 -6.41
N SER A 3 15.56 -1.29 -7.50
CA SER A 3 14.43 -2.17 -7.75
C SER A 3 14.84 -3.63 -7.56
N LEU A 4 13.86 -4.49 -7.32
CA LEU A 4 14.06 -5.90 -6.98
C LEU A 4 13.29 -6.78 -7.95
N VAL A 5 13.95 -7.83 -8.43
CA VAL A 5 13.36 -8.88 -9.27
C VAL A 5 13.81 -10.24 -8.76
N SER A 6 12.97 -11.27 -8.91
CA SER A 6 13.35 -12.62 -8.48
C SER A 6 14.50 -13.14 -9.36
N ALA A 7 15.52 -13.71 -8.72
CA ALA A 7 16.70 -14.23 -9.40
C ALA A 7 16.38 -15.44 -10.29
N ASP A 8 15.32 -16.19 -9.96
CA ASP A 8 14.93 -17.40 -10.69
C ASP A 8 14.53 -17.12 -12.14
N TYR A 9 14.14 -15.87 -12.43
CA TYR A 9 13.68 -15.42 -13.75
C TYR A 9 14.67 -14.52 -14.47
N ILE A 10 15.92 -14.45 -14.01
CA ILE A 10 16.97 -13.66 -14.66
C ILE A 10 18.10 -14.60 -15.07
N GLU A 11 18.43 -14.59 -16.36
CA GLU A 11 19.61 -15.24 -16.90
C GLU A 11 20.77 -14.23 -16.95
N THR A 12 21.83 -14.47 -16.19
CA THR A 12 22.95 -13.53 -16.07
C THR A 12 23.95 -13.69 -17.22
N GLN A 13 24.23 -12.61 -17.94
CA GLN A 13 25.28 -12.55 -18.95
C GLN A 13 26.44 -11.72 -18.38
N GLY A 14 27.47 -12.38 -17.83
CA GLY A 14 28.65 -11.69 -17.28
C GLY A 14 28.43 -10.95 -15.95
N GLY A 15 27.42 -11.34 -15.17
CA GLY A 15 27.26 -10.98 -13.75
C GLY A 15 26.67 -9.60 -13.44
N ARG A 16 26.86 -8.60 -14.30
CA ARG A 16 26.27 -7.25 -14.12
C ARG A 16 25.07 -6.96 -15.02
N VAL A 17 24.83 -7.79 -16.02
CA VAL A 17 23.66 -7.72 -16.89
C VAL A 17 22.91 -9.04 -16.78
N GLY A 18 21.59 -8.95 -16.75
CA GLY A 18 20.71 -10.11 -16.78
C GLY A 18 19.57 -9.91 -17.76
N THR A 19 19.09 -11.01 -18.32
CA THR A 19 17.97 -11.03 -19.25
C THR A 19 16.78 -11.73 -18.60
N VAL A 20 15.60 -11.14 -18.72
CA VAL A 20 14.36 -11.71 -18.17
C VAL A 20 13.98 -12.97 -18.94
N LYS A 21 13.90 -14.11 -18.23
CA LYS A 21 13.55 -15.43 -18.78
C LYS A 21 12.24 -15.99 -18.21
N VAL A 22 11.15 -15.27 -18.43
CA VAL A 22 9.80 -15.76 -18.09
C VAL A 22 9.23 -16.56 -19.27
N ALA A 23 8.70 -17.76 -19.00
CA ALA A 23 8.13 -18.62 -20.04
C ALA A 23 6.83 -18.07 -20.64
N SER A 24 6.05 -17.33 -19.83
CA SER A 24 4.87 -16.60 -20.25
C SER A 24 4.59 -15.44 -19.28
N GLY A 25 4.00 -14.36 -19.80
CA GLY A 25 3.67 -13.16 -19.02
C GLY A 25 4.87 -12.26 -18.73
N THR A 26 4.85 -11.60 -17.57
CA THR A 26 5.83 -10.57 -17.21
C THR A 26 6.44 -10.78 -15.83
N LEU A 27 7.70 -10.37 -15.68
CA LEU A 27 8.41 -10.37 -14.41
C LEU A 27 8.03 -9.14 -13.58
N ARG A 28 7.56 -9.37 -12.36
CA ARG A 28 7.20 -8.29 -11.42
C ARG A 28 8.44 -7.63 -10.84
N VAL A 29 8.52 -6.32 -10.97
CA VAL A 29 9.56 -5.47 -10.36
C VAL A 29 9.01 -4.86 -9.09
N ARG A 30 9.84 -4.82 -8.05
CA ARG A 30 9.43 -4.38 -6.71
C ARG A 30 10.36 -3.32 -6.17
N VAL A 31 9.90 -2.55 -5.20
CA VAL A 31 10.69 -1.47 -4.58
C VAL A 31 11.69 -2.04 -3.59
N GLY A 32 12.94 -1.62 -3.70
CA GLY A 32 14.02 -1.91 -2.76
C GLY A 32 14.58 -0.65 -2.10
N SER A 33 15.07 -0.80 -0.87
CA SER A 33 15.68 0.27 -0.09
C SER A 33 17.06 -0.13 0.40
N LEU A 34 18.02 0.80 0.30
CA LEU A 34 19.35 0.66 0.89
C LEU A 34 19.34 0.84 2.41
N VAL A 35 18.30 1.52 2.94
CA VAL A 35 18.20 1.87 4.36
C VAL A 35 17.40 0.83 5.13
N VAL A 36 16.36 0.28 4.48
CA VAL A 36 15.40 -0.65 5.08
C VAL A 36 15.40 -1.95 4.30
N GLU A 37 15.97 -2.98 4.89
CA GLU A 37 15.86 -4.33 4.38
C GLU A 37 14.43 -4.85 4.61
N SER A 38 13.83 -5.43 3.57
CA SER A 38 12.46 -5.92 3.64
C SER A 38 12.20 -6.99 2.60
N ASP A 39 11.38 -7.98 2.97
CA ASP A 39 11.04 -9.10 2.08
C ASP A 39 10.30 -8.56 0.84
N PRO A 40 10.84 -8.78 -0.38
CA PRO A 40 10.22 -8.28 -1.59
C PRO A 40 8.87 -8.96 -1.85
N ARG A 41 8.63 -10.18 -1.34
CA ARG A 41 7.38 -10.93 -1.59
C ARG A 41 6.12 -10.19 -1.13
N ILE A 42 6.23 -9.41 -0.06
CA ILE A 42 5.12 -8.65 0.54
C ILE A 42 5.05 -7.19 0.08
N ARG A 43 5.96 -6.75 -0.80
CA ARG A 43 5.99 -5.38 -1.31
C ARG A 43 4.99 -5.19 -2.45
N GLU A 44 4.75 -3.95 -2.82
CA GLU A 44 3.96 -3.61 -3.99
C GLU A 44 4.77 -3.87 -5.27
N VAL A 45 4.07 -4.11 -6.38
CA VAL A 45 4.67 -4.24 -7.71
C VAL A 45 4.77 -2.85 -8.32
N GLN A 46 6.00 -2.41 -8.57
CA GLN A 46 6.28 -1.09 -9.13
C GLN A 46 6.05 -1.05 -10.63
N THR A 47 6.49 -2.10 -11.34
CA THR A 47 6.29 -2.27 -12.77
C THR A 47 6.44 -3.74 -13.15
N ARG A 48 6.34 -4.05 -14.44
CA ARG A 48 6.47 -5.39 -15.01
C ARG A 48 7.43 -5.34 -16.20
N LEU A 49 8.25 -6.38 -16.34
CA LEU A 49 9.21 -6.52 -17.45
C LEU A 49 8.81 -7.71 -18.32
N GLU A 50 8.88 -7.51 -19.64
CA GLU A 50 8.64 -8.56 -20.62
C GLU A 50 9.81 -9.55 -20.70
N ALA A 51 9.57 -10.75 -21.21
CA ALA A 51 10.62 -11.70 -21.55
C ALA A 51 11.64 -11.07 -22.52
N GLY A 52 12.91 -11.39 -22.37
CA GLY A 52 14.00 -10.83 -23.17
C GLY A 52 14.46 -9.43 -22.73
N THR A 53 13.74 -8.76 -21.81
CA THR A 53 14.16 -7.45 -21.29
C THR A 53 15.50 -7.57 -20.56
N GLN A 54 16.45 -6.70 -20.90
CA GLN A 54 17.72 -6.62 -20.18
C GLN A 54 17.59 -5.73 -18.94
N VAL A 55 18.21 -6.16 -17.86
CA VAL A 55 18.29 -5.44 -16.60
C VAL A 55 19.74 -5.35 -16.14
N ARG A 56 20.10 -4.20 -15.55
CA ARG A 56 21.40 -4.04 -14.91
C ARG A 56 21.33 -4.50 -13.46
N ILE A 57 22.14 -5.50 -13.12
CA ILE A 57 22.21 -6.10 -11.79
C ILE A 57 23.24 -5.34 -10.95
N LEU A 58 22.78 -4.81 -9.82
CA LEU A 58 23.58 -4.10 -8.82
C LEU A 58 24.07 -5.00 -7.69
N GLY A 59 23.41 -6.14 -7.49
CA GLY A 59 23.76 -7.11 -6.46
C GLY A 59 22.66 -8.15 -6.26
N ARG A 60 22.86 -9.03 -5.28
CA ARG A 60 21.92 -10.11 -4.94
C ARG A 60 21.57 -10.07 -3.46
N GLN A 61 20.34 -10.45 -3.13
CA GLN A 61 19.86 -10.57 -1.76
C GLN A 61 18.72 -11.60 -1.69
N ASP A 62 18.87 -12.65 -0.87
CA ASP A 62 17.81 -13.60 -0.49
C ASP A 62 16.97 -14.16 -1.66
N GLY A 63 17.62 -14.51 -2.77
CA GLY A 63 16.96 -15.02 -3.97
C GLY A 63 16.42 -13.94 -4.92
N TRP A 64 16.74 -12.68 -4.67
CA TRP A 64 16.39 -11.54 -5.52
C TRP A 64 17.64 -10.85 -6.07
N TYR A 65 17.55 -10.34 -7.28
CA TYR A 65 18.52 -9.38 -7.79
C TYR A 65 18.08 -7.96 -7.46
N ARG A 66 19.00 -7.19 -6.91
CA ARG A 66 18.92 -5.73 -6.88
C ARG A 66 19.27 -5.27 -8.28
N ILE A 67 18.34 -4.61 -8.95
CA ILE A 67 18.53 -4.06 -10.29
C ILE A 67 18.40 -2.55 -10.25
N GLU A 68 18.91 -1.91 -11.28
CA GLU A 68 18.55 -0.54 -11.55
C GLU A 68 17.05 -0.41 -11.79
N PRO A 69 16.42 0.67 -11.29
CA PRO A 69 15.07 0.99 -11.66
C PRO A 69 14.93 1.02 -13.19
N PRO A 70 13.99 0.23 -13.76
CA PRO A 70 13.75 0.25 -15.19
C PRO A 70 13.38 1.65 -15.71
N PRO A 71 13.57 1.95 -17.00
CA PRO A 71 13.12 3.21 -17.59
C PRO A 71 11.65 3.50 -17.30
N GLY A 72 11.31 4.76 -17.03
CA GLY A 72 9.95 5.18 -16.69
C GLY A 72 9.51 4.89 -15.25
N VAL A 73 10.36 4.26 -14.46
CA VAL A 73 10.11 4.05 -13.03
C VAL A 73 10.66 5.21 -12.21
N PHE A 74 9.76 5.93 -11.55
CA PHE A 74 10.11 7.05 -10.68
C PHE A 74 9.72 6.77 -9.23
N PHE A 75 10.39 7.45 -8.30
CA PHE A 75 10.06 7.42 -6.88
C PHE A 75 9.71 8.84 -6.46
N TYR A 76 8.61 8.98 -5.72
CA TYR A 76 8.31 10.22 -5.02
C TYR A 76 8.97 10.16 -3.65
N VAL A 77 9.76 11.19 -3.34
CA VAL A 77 10.29 11.43 -2.00
C VAL A 77 9.60 12.69 -1.50
N SER A 78 9.09 12.64 -0.26
CA SER A 78 8.49 13.84 0.33
C SER A 78 9.54 14.94 0.39
N ALA A 79 9.15 16.15 0.00
CA ALA A 79 10.00 17.33 0.10
C ALA A 79 10.53 17.54 1.53
N ASP A 80 9.71 17.18 2.54
CA ASP A 80 10.06 17.22 3.95
C ASP A 80 11.28 16.35 4.33
N PHE A 81 11.65 15.37 3.48
CA PHE A 81 12.78 14.45 3.70
C PHE A 81 13.85 14.57 2.61
N SER A 82 13.85 15.66 1.85
CA SER A 82 14.85 15.90 0.81
C SER A 82 15.37 17.32 0.89
N GLU A 83 16.68 17.45 0.95
CA GLU A 83 17.34 18.74 0.85
C GLU A 83 17.79 18.97 -0.59
N ARG A 84 17.49 20.15 -1.13
CA ARG A 84 18.01 20.55 -2.44
C ARG A 84 19.44 21.03 -2.26
N ILE A 85 20.37 20.21 -2.70
CA ILE A 85 21.79 20.57 -2.76
C ILE A 85 22.10 21.30 -4.06
N SER A 86 23.14 22.13 -4.05
CA SER A 86 23.63 22.77 -5.28
C SER A 86 24.20 21.72 -6.24
N GLU A 87 24.23 22.02 -7.54
CA GLU A 87 24.87 21.15 -8.53
C GLU A 87 26.34 20.85 -8.21
N ARG A 88 27.04 21.80 -7.60
CA ARG A 88 28.45 21.63 -7.22
C ARG A 88 28.59 20.58 -6.12
N GLU A 89 27.76 20.65 -5.09
CA GLU A 89 27.73 19.66 -4.00
C GLU A 89 27.25 18.30 -4.49
N ALA A 90 26.25 18.26 -5.38
CA ALA A 90 25.79 17.02 -6.01
C ALA A 90 26.93 16.31 -6.75
N ARG A 91 27.70 17.04 -7.57
CA ARG A 91 28.88 16.50 -8.28
C ARG A 91 29.94 15.98 -7.32
N GLU A 92 30.18 16.68 -6.22
CA GLU A 92 31.16 16.25 -5.21
C GLU A 92 30.71 14.97 -4.47
N LEU A 93 29.43 14.88 -4.09
CA LEU A 93 28.87 13.70 -3.43
C LEU A 93 28.84 12.48 -4.36
N MET A 94 28.52 12.66 -5.64
CA MET A 94 28.58 11.59 -6.64
C MET A 94 30.01 11.06 -6.81
N ARG A 95 31.03 11.92 -6.71
CA ARG A 95 32.44 11.51 -6.79
C ARG A 95 32.94 10.77 -5.55
N LYS A 96 32.36 11.05 -4.38
CA LYS A 96 32.70 10.38 -3.10
C LYS A 96 31.95 9.07 -2.88
N GLN A 97 30.91 8.78 -3.67
CA GLN A 97 30.20 7.51 -3.61
C GLN A 97 31.11 6.40 -4.16
N PRO A 98 31.31 5.26 -3.45
CA PRO A 98 32.19 4.20 -3.93
C PRO A 98 31.72 3.74 -5.32
N ALA A 99 32.66 3.66 -6.26
CA ALA A 99 32.48 3.41 -7.68
C ALA A 99 31.96 2.00 -8.03
N SER A 100 30.81 1.62 -7.46
CA SER A 100 29.98 0.50 -7.95
C SER A 100 28.85 1.00 -8.85
N LEU A 101 28.60 2.32 -8.91
CA LEU A 101 27.43 2.89 -9.57
C LEU A 101 27.68 4.25 -10.25
N ALA A 102 28.70 4.36 -11.11
CA ALA A 102 28.79 5.52 -12.00
C ALA A 102 29.25 5.16 -13.42
N THR A 103 28.33 5.41 -14.34
CA THR A 103 28.57 5.86 -15.72
C THR A 103 28.99 4.82 -16.75
N THR A 104 28.06 4.50 -17.65
CA THR A 104 28.35 4.60 -19.08
C THR A 104 27.11 5.13 -19.80
N GLU A 105 27.26 6.37 -20.25
CA GLU A 105 26.71 7.03 -21.43
C GLU A 105 25.28 6.73 -21.92
N ARG A 106 24.55 7.84 -22.07
CA ARG A 106 23.43 7.96 -23.02
C ARG A 106 23.90 7.53 -24.40
N THR A 107 23.36 6.42 -24.90
CA THR A 107 23.25 6.18 -26.34
C THR A 107 21.79 6.46 -26.74
N PRO A 108 21.51 7.42 -27.63
CA PRO A 108 20.18 7.60 -28.20
C PRO A 108 20.03 6.68 -29.42
N HIS A 109 19.40 5.51 -29.28
CA HIS A 109 18.96 4.68 -30.41
C HIS A 109 17.79 3.79 -29.92
N ALA A 110 16.70 3.55 -30.67
CA ALA A 110 16.34 3.95 -32.02
C ALA A 110 14.82 4.04 -32.14
N THR A 111 14.34 5.09 -32.81
CA THR A 111 13.07 5.09 -33.51
C THR A 111 13.14 4.03 -34.60
N LEU A 112 12.39 2.93 -34.44
CA LEU A 112 12.08 2.06 -35.57
C LEU A 112 10.87 2.67 -36.28
N ALA A 113 11.18 3.47 -37.29
CA ALA A 113 10.31 3.65 -38.43
C ALA A 113 10.20 2.30 -39.15
N ALA A 114 9.00 1.74 -39.19
CA ALA A 114 8.65 0.71 -40.16
C ALA A 114 7.95 1.42 -41.33
N ASP A 115 8.78 1.88 -42.26
CA ASP A 115 8.36 2.08 -43.64
C ASP A 115 8.27 0.69 -44.27
N ALA A 116 7.04 0.23 -44.49
CA ALA A 116 6.76 -0.96 -45.27
C ALA A 116 5.64 -0.59 -46.25
N THR A 117 6.07 -0.19 -47.45
CA THR A 117 5.24 -0.08 -48.63
C THR A 117 4.56 -1.43 -48.91
N PRO A 118 3.23 -1.52 -49.03
CA PRO A 118 2.58 -2.72 -49.53
C PRO A 118 2.46 -2.63 -51.06
N GLN A 119 3.07 -3.59 -51.78
CA GLN A 119 2.70 -3.92 -53.15
C GLN A 119 1.75 -5.13 -53.16
N PRO A 120 0.80 -5.21 -54.10
CA PRO A 120 -0.37 -6.07 -54.02
C PRO A 120 -0.15 -7.43 -54.70
N PRO A 121 -0.93 -8.45 -54.34
CA PRO A 121 -1.37 -9.44 -55.30
C PRO A 121 -2.85 -9.24 -55.67
N ALA A 122 -3.07 -9.25 -56.97
CA ALA A 122 -4.35 -9.30 -57.65
C ALA A 122 -4.89 -10.74 -57.75
N ASN A 123 -6.18 -10.78 -58.10
CA ASN A 123 -7.03 -11.90 -58.53
C ASN A 123 -7.63 -12.79 -57.42
N GLU A 124 -8.91 -12.60 -57.12
CA GLU A 124 -10.13 -12.92 -57.90
C GLU A 124 -10.51 -14.39 -57.70
N GLU A 125 -11.54 -14.61 -56.89
CA GLU A 125 -12.71 -15.36 -57.34
C GLU A 125 -13.94 -14.98 -56.48
N GLU A 126 -14.99 -14.60 -57.20
CA GLU A 126 -16.34 -14.28 -56.72
C GLU A 126 -16.95 -15.43 -55.89
N THR A 127 -17.87 -15.08 -54.98
CA THR A 127 -19.26 -15.59 -54.99
C THR A 127 -20.07 -14.93 -53.85
N THR A 128 -20.84 -13.92 -54.24
CA THR A 128 -22.30 -13.82 -54.03
C THR A 128 -22.90 -13.56 -52.63
N MET A 129 -23.31 -12.29 -52.45
CA MET A 129 -24.60 -11.75 -51.92
C MET A 129 -25.32 -12.41 -50.74
N SER A 130 -25.58 -11.62 -49.67
CA SER A 130 -26.95 -11.17 -49.26
C SER A 130 -26.96 -10.32 -47.96
N PRO A 131 -28.02 -9.52 -47.70
CA PRO A 131 -27.88 -8.12 -47.29
C PRO A 131 -28.44 -7.82 -45.85
N PRO A 132 -28.80 -6.57 -45.47
CA PRO A 132 -28.34 -5.93 -44.22
C PRO A 132 -29.35 -6.04 -43.06
N ALA A 133 -28.86 -6.23 -41.84
CA ALA A 133 -29.67 -6.14 -40.63
C ALA A 133 -29.81 -4.67 -40.17
N GLU A 134 -31.06 -4.29 -39.93
CA GLU A 134 -31.55 -2.97 -39.52
C GLU A 134 -30.95 -2.46 -38.19
N PRO A 135 -30.85 -1.13 -38.00
CA PRO A 135 -30.44 -0.55 -36.73
C PRO A 135 -31.58 -0.59 -35.71
N MET A 136 -31.32 -1.19 -34.54
CA MET A 136 -32.22 -1.18 -33.40
C MET A 136 -32.50 0.25 -32.90
N ARG A 137 -33.79 0.56 -32.79
CA ARG A 137 -34.34 1.76 -32.14
C ARG A 137 -33.96 1.80 -30.66
N ILE A 138 -33.35 2.90 -30.24
CA ILE A 138 -33.24 3.31 -28.83
C ILE A 138 -34.61 3.85 -28.42
N VAL A 139 -35.21 3.24 -27.39
CA VAL A 139 -36.44 3.69 -26.75
C VAL A 139 -36.07 4.71 -25.67
N GLU A 140 -36.58 5.93 -25.84
CA GLU A 140 -36.49 7.05 -24.92
C GLU A 140 -37.55 6.90 -23.80
N PRO A 141 -37.19 7.05 -22.50
CA PRO A 141 -38.19 7.07 -21.44
C PRO A 141 -38.82 8.45 -21.26
N ARG A 142 -40.16 8.42 -21.31
CA ARG A 142 -41.17 9.44 -21.05
C ARG A 142 -41.00 10.13 -19.68
N PRO A 143 -41.12 11.47 -19.55
CA PRO A 143 -41.23 12.12 -18.25
C PRO A 143 -42.68 12.08 -17.74
N ALA A 144 -42.86 11.73 -16.47
CA ALA A 144 -44.13 11.83 -15.78
C ALA A 144 -44.27 13.21 -15.13
N GLU A 145 -45.31 13.90 -15.60
CA GLU A 145 -45.90 15.13 -15.10
C GLU A 145 -46.70 14.82 -13.81
N GLN A 146 -46.46 15.55 -12.72
CA GLN A 146 -47.41 15.65 -11.61
C GLN A 146 -47.41 17.08 -11.07
N ALA A 147 -48.48 17.80 -11.44
CA ALA A 147 -48.91 19.03 -10.83
C ALA A 147 -49.56 18.74 -9.46
N GLY A 148 -49.25 19.59 -8.48
CA GLY A 148 -49.81 19.54 -7.13
C GLY A 148 -49.80 20.94 -6.52
N MET A 149 -50.89 21.64 -6.76
CA MET A 149 -51.21 23.03 -6.41
C MET A 149 -51.88 23.06 -5.03
N VAL A 150 -51.40 23.86 -4.07
CA VAL A 150 -52.25 24.35 -2.96
C VAL A 150 -51.75 25.74 -2.49
N ASP A 151 -52.60 26.74 -2.70
CA ASP A 151 -52.58 28.07 -2.10
C ASP A 151 -52.98 28.02 -0.62
N GLY A 152 -52.51 28.98 0.18
CA GLY A 152 -52.95 29.13 1.57
C GLY A 152 -52.27 30.26 2.33
N SER A 153 -52.62 31.49 1.97
CA SER A 153 -52.23 32.76 2.60
C SER A 153 -52.83 32.95 4.01
N GLY A 154 -52.11 33.69 4.88
CA GLY A 154 -52.73 34.55 5.90
C GLY A 154 -52.14 34.46 7.32
N GLY A 155 -51.53 35.55 7.80
CA GLY A 155 -51.33 35.78 9.24
C GLY A 155 -50.17 36.69 9.64
N SER A 156 -50.38 38.00 9.59
CA SER A 156 -49.43 39.05 10.01
C SER A 156 -49.22 39.15 11.53
N ALA A 157 -47.94 39.27 11.94
CA ALA A 157 -47.32 40.24 12.88
C ALA A 157 -47.81 40.35 14.37
N PRO A 158 -47.12 41.08 15.29
CA PRO A 158 -45.74 41.65 15.29
C PRO A 158 -44.94 41.47 16.62
N LEU A 159 -43.71 42.03 16.63
CA LEU A 159 -42.93 42.57 17.77
C LEU A 159 -42.22 41.61 18.74
N ALA A 160 -40.88 41.60 18.71
CA ALA A 160 -40.06 42.30 19.72
C ALA A 160 -38.54 42.13 19.52
N ALA A 161 -37.84 43.26 19.67
CA ALA A 161 -36.54 43.44 20.32
C ALA A 161 -35.28 42.70 19.78
N ALA A 162 -34.48 43.47 19.04
CA ALA A 162 -33.08 43.78 19.34
C ALA A 162 -32.15 42.67 19.89
N SER A 163 -31.20 42.24 19.05
CA SER A 163 -29.78 42.17 19.41
C SER A 163 -28.95 42.03 18.12
N ARG A 164 -28.32 43.13 17.70
CA ARG A 164 -27.22 43.09 16.73
C ARG A 164 -25.99 42.59 17.49
N SER A 165 -25.66 41.32 17.33
CA SER A 165 -24.32 40.82 17.67
C SER A 165 -23.42 41.06 16.46
N GLU A 166 -22.39 41.88 16.67
CA GLU A 166 -21.25 42.03 15.76
C GLU A 166 -20.69 40.64 15.37
N PRO A 167 -20.30 40.42 14.10
CA PRO A 167 -19.52 39.25 13.76
C PRO A 167 -18.14 39.40 14.40
N ALA A 168 -17.93 38.70 15.51
CA ALA A 168 -16.61 38.53 16.10
C ALA A 168 -15.68 37.93 15.06
N THR A 169 -14.67 38.70 14.67
CA THR A 169 -13.52 38.24 13.89
C THR A 169 -13.02 36.92 14.50
N PRO A 170 -12.91 35.82 13.71
CA PRO A 170 -12.36 34.58 14.22
C PRO A 170 -10.96 34.84 14.76
N PRO A 171 -10.63 34.40 15.98
CA PRO A 171 -9.29 34.59 16.52
C PRO A 171 -8.30 33.95 15.55
N ALA A 172 -7.34 34.77 15.10
CA ALA A 172 -6.25 34.34 14.22
C ALA A 172 -5.63 33.06 14.79
N ALA A 173 -5.62 32.00 13.96
CA ALA A 173 -5.04 30.71 14.29
C ALA A 173 -3.62 30.92 14.84
N ALA A 174 -3.43 30.56 16.11
CA ALA A 174 -2.10 30.53 16.72
C ALA A 174 -1.16 29.65 15.87
N PRO A 175 0.09 30.07 15.65
CA PRO A 175 0.96 29.44 14.68
C PRO A 175 1.30 27.98 15.06
N ALA A 176 1.49 27.16 14.02
CA ALA A 176 1.79 25.73 14.01
C ALA A 176 3.12 25.28 14.71
N GLN A 177 3.54 25.97 15.76
CA GLN A 177 4.78 25.72 16.49
C GLN A 177 4.75 24.36 17.23
N GLY A 178 3.58 23.93 17.72
CA GLY A 178 3.40 22.62 18.36
C GLY A 178 3.74 21.45 17.43
N SER A 179 3.20 21.44 16.20
CA SER A 179 3.36 20.33 15.25
C SER A 179 4.80 20.20 14.74
N ARG A 180 5.51 21.32 14.52
CA ARG A 180 6.92 21.29 14.10
C ARG A 180 7.81 20.63 15.16
N SER A 181 7.61 20.96 16.44
CA SER A 181 8.39 20.37 17.54
C SER A 181 8.21 18.85 17.68
N LEU A 182 7.02 18.33 17.37
CA LEU A 182 6.72 16.90 17.45
C LEU A 182 7.36 16.12 16.31
N ARG A 183 7.31 16.67 15.10
CA ARG A 183 7.95 16.09 13.91
C ARG A 183 9.46 16.05 14.05
N GLU A 184 10.07 17.13 14.56
CA GLU A 184 11.50 17.19 14.88
C GLU A 184 11.88 16.16 15.95
N ARG A 185 11.09 16.07 17.03
CA ARG A 185 11.32 15.09 18.09
C ARG A 185 11.26 13.65 17.60
N LEU A 186 10.25 13.29 16.79
CA LEU A 186 10.18 11.95 16.21
C LEU A 186 11.37 11.68 15.28
N SER A 187 11.71 12.64 14.42
CA SER A 187 12.84 12.50 13.48
C SER A 187 14.18 12.36 14.22
N ALA A 188 14.37 13.06 15.33
CA ALA A 188 15.55 12.92 16.18
C ALA A 188 15.64 11.54 16.86
N MET A 189 14.50 10.90 17.14
CA MET A 189 14.45 9.56 17.73
C MET A 189 14.68 8.43 16.72
N GLU A 190 14.39 8.64 15.43
CA GLU A 190 14.46 7.60 14.40
C GLU A 190 15.81 6.88 14.27
N PRO A 191 16.97 7.58 14.23
CA PRO A 191 18.26 6.89 14.15
C PRO A 191 18.49 5.93 15.31
N ALA A 192 18.05 6.30 16.52
CA ALA A 192 18.16 5.46 17.71
C ALA A 192 17.20 4.27 17.65
N MET A 193 15.99 4.45 17.13
CA MET A 193 15.04 3.35 16.89
C MET A 193 15.54 2.35 15.85
N ILE A 194 16.12 2.84 14.74
CA ILE A 194 16.75 1.99 13.72
C ILE A 194 17.86 1.15 14.35
N ARG A 195 18.73 1.77 15.14
CA ARG A 195 19.81 1.07 15.84
C ARG A 195 19.24 0.02 16.80
N ALA A 196 18.22 0.36 17.58
CA ALA A 196 17.58 -0.57 18.51
C ALA A 196 16.96 -1.78 17.82
N LEU A 197 16.33 -1.61 16.64
CA LEU A 197 15.76 -2.71 15.86
C LEU A 197 16.82 -3.63 15.24
N ARG A 198 18.05 -3.14 15.01
CA ARG A 198 19.18 -3.95 14.50
C ARG A 198 19.87 -4.76 15.60
N SER A 199 19.74 -4.35 16.86
CA SER A 199 20.26 -5.10 18.01
C SER A 199 19.47 -6.40 18.25
N PRO A 200 19.99 -7.35 19.06
CA PRO A 200 19.21 -8.50 19.51
C PRO A 200 17.94 -8.08 20.27
N PRO A 201 16.81 -8.82 20.14
CA PRO A 201 15.56 -8.49 20.81
C PRO A 201 15.75 -8.42 22.33
N ASN A 202 15.36 -7.29 22.91
CA ASN A 202 15.37 -7.07 24.36
C ASN A 202 14.01 -6.47 24.74
N ALA A 203 13.18 -7.26 25.41
CA ALA A 203 11.81 -6.87 25.72
C ALA A 203 11.71 -5.61 26.58
N ALA A 204 12.66 -5.37 27.49
CA ALA A 204 12.66 -4.17 28.34
C ALA A 204 13.00 -2.91 27.53
N SER A 205 14.04 -2.97 26.70
CA SER A 205 14.42 -1.85 25.84
C SER A 205 13.36 -1.57 24.76
N ASP A 206 12.79 -2.62 24.16
CA ASP A 206 11.72 -2.48 23.17
C ASP A 206 10.45 -1.89 23.80
N GLN A 207 10.12 -2.26 25.05
CA GLN A 207 8.98 -1.69 25.77
C GLN A 207 9.20 -0.21 26.09
N GLU A 208 10.41 0.19 26.46
CA GLU A 208 10.75 1.60 26.67
C GLU A 208 10.52 2.44 25.40
N TRP A 209 10.85 1.90 24.22
CA TRP A 209 10.54 2.55 22.94
C TRP A 209 9.03 2.66 22.70
N VAL A 210 8.27 1.61 22.98
CA VAL A 210 6.80 1.63 22.88
C VAL A 210 6.21 2.73 23.78
N ASP A 211 6.68 2.84 25.03
CA ASP A 211 6.17 3.83 25.98
C ASP A 211 6.56 5.26 25.57
N ARG A 212 7.77 5.46 25.01
CA ARG A 212 8.19 6.75 24.46
C ARG A 212 7.39 7.18 23.22
N LEU A 213 6.93 6.23 22.40
CA LEU A 213 6.19 6.51 21.17
C LEU A 213 4.68 6.69 21.40
N ARG A 214 4.12 6.06 22.43
CA ARG A 214 2.69 6.13 22.77
C ARG A 214 2.12 7.56 22.84
N PRO A 215 2.76 8.56 23.48
CA PRO A 215 2.21 9.92 23.49
C PRO A 215 2.15 10.57 22.11
N LEU A 216 3.09 10.23 21.20
CA LEU A 216 3.11 10.73 19.82
C LEU A 216 2.00 10.10 18.97
N VAL A 217 1.70 8.82 19.19
CA VAL A 217 0.59 8.11 18.53
C VAL A 217 -0.76 8.69 18.91
N ASN A 218 -0.95 9.06 20.19
CA ASN A 218 -2.21 9.59 20.68
C ASN A 218 -2.46 11.06 20.28
N GLN A 219 -1.54 11.68 19.54
CA GLN A 219 -1.56 13.10 19.26
C GLN A 219 -2.37 13.41 17.99
N ARG A 220 -3.59 13.92 18.17
CA ARG A 220 -4.53 14.20 17.06
C ARG A 220 -4.16 15.38 16.16
N GLN A 221 -3.23 16.25 16.61
CA GLN A 221 -2.89 17.49 15.90
C GLN A 221 -1.97 17.29 14.69
N ASP A 222 -1.26 16.16 14.61
CA ASP A 222 -0.41 15.83 13.46
C ASP A 222 -0.52 14.32 13.15
N ALA A 223 -1.46 13.99 12.28
CA ALA A 223 -1.70 12.61 11.84
C ALA A 223 -0.45 11.96 11.24
N SER A 224 0.42 12.74 10.58
CA SER A 224 1.65 12.21 9.98
C SER A 224 2.66 11.76 11.03
N VAL A 225 2.75 12.47 12.16
CA VAL A 225 3.58 12.09 13.30
C VAL A 225 2.99 10.87 14.02
N ALA A 226 1.67 10.84 14.22
CA ALA A 226 0.98 9.71 14.83
C ALA A 226 1.14 8.41 14.02
N ASP A 227 1.02 8.48 12.69
CA ASP A 227 1.20 7.35 11.79
C ASP A 227 2.64 6.81 11.82
N ARG A 228 3.63 7.72 11.75
CA ARG A 228 5.05 7.33 11.82
C ARG A 228 5.41 6.76 13.18
N ALA A 229 4.93 7.35 14.27
CA ALA A 229 5.14 6.81 15.61
C ALA A 229 4.48 5.42 15.79
N SER A 230 3.29 5.24 15.20
CA SER A 230 2.57 3.96 15.21
C SER A 230 3.36 2.87 14.48
N PHE A 231 3.94 3.20 13.32
CA PHE A 231 4.81 2.30 12.56
C PHE A 231 5.98 1.78 13.41
N TRP A 232 6.67 2.69 14.11
CA TRP A 232 7.78 2.32 15.00
C TRP A 232 7.29 1.48 16.20
N MET A 233 6.19 1.89 16.83
CA MET A 233 5.61 1.20 17.98
C MET A 233 5.25 -0.25 17.65
N ILE A 234 4.65 -0.48 16.47
CA ILE A 234 4.31 -1.83 15.98
C ILE A 234 5.57 -2.70 15.85
N ARG A 235 6.66 -2.17 15.27
CA ARG A 235 7.94 -2.91 15.10
C ARG A 235 8.51 -3.39 16.43
N PHE A 236 8.50 -2.54 17.46
CA PHE A 236 8.97 -2.88 18.80
C PHE A 236 8.02 -3.87 19.49
N GLN A 237 6.71 -3.65 19.42
CA GLN A 237 5.70 -4.56 19.97
C GLN A 237 5.82 -5.97 19.36
N SER A 238 6.09 -6.08 18.05
CA SER A 238 6.31 -7.37 17.37
C SER A 238 7.60 -8.07 17.80
N ARG A 239 8.66 -7.33 18.19
CA ARG A 239 9.87 -7.95 18.77
C ARG A 239 9.61 -8.48 20.17
N ILE A 240 8.92 -7.71 21.02
CA ILE A 240 8.49 -8.16 22.37
C ILE A 240 7.67 -9.44 22.27
N ASN A 241 6.68 -9.48 21.38
CA ASN A 241 5.82 -10.64 21.20
C ASN A 241 6.58 -11.86 20.64
N ARG A 242 7.53 -11.67 19.72
CA ARG A 242 8.39 -12.76 19.24
C ARG A 242 9.29 -13.32 20.34
N GLY A 243 9.88 -12.46 21.16
CA GLY A 243 10.69 -12.89 22.30
C GLY A 243 9.88 -13.68 23.34
N ARG A 244 8.58 -13.38 23.50
CA ARG A 244 7.67 -14.15 24.38
C ARG A 244 7.17 -15.46 23.76
N ALA A 245 6.98 -15.49 22.44
CA ALA A 245 6.49 -16.66 21.71
C ALA A 245 7.56 -17.75 21.47
N SER A 246 8.83 -17.47 21.79
CA SER A 246 9.90 -18.49 21.82
C SER A 246 9.77 -19.47 22.99
N SER A 247 8.80 -19.28 23.89
CA SER A 247 8.34 -20.34 24.79
C SER A 247 7.30 -21.20 24.06
N PRO A 248 7.46 -22.53 23.99
CA PRO A 248 6.49 -23.40 23.32
C PRO A 248 5.21 -23.43 24.14
N THR A 249 4.28 -22.54 23.83
CA THR A 249 2.89 -22.69 24.27
C THR A 249 2.15 -23.44 23.18
N THR A 250 1.88 -24.71 23.46
CA THR A 250 0.95 -25.56 22.71
C THR A 250 -0.35 -24.79 22.46
N PRO A 251 -0.77 -24.57 21.20
CA PRO A 251 -2.04 -23.95 20.92
C PRO A 251 -3.17 -24.91 21.29
N ALA A 252 -3.96 -24.54 22.29
CA ALA A 252 -5.22 -25.19 22.60
C ALA A 252 -6.18 -24.99 21.41
N ALA A 253 -6.62 -26.10 20.83
CA ALA A 253 -7.65 -26.13 19.82
C ALA A 253 -8.97 -25.60 20.41
N ALA A 254 -9.47 -24.50 19.85
CA ALA A 254 -10.84 -24.06 20.07
C ALA A 254 -11.60 -24.16 18.74
N THR A 255 -12.28 -25.30 18.59
CA THR A 255 -13.27 -25.56 17.56
C THR A 255 -14.62 -25.11 18.11
N THR A 256 -15.15 -23.96 17.69
CA THR A 256 -16.60 -23.69 17.76
C THR A 256 -16.95 -22.66 16.69
N GLY A 257 -17.89 -23.02 15.81
CA GLY A 257 -18.23 -22.27 14.60
C GLY A 257 -18.99 -20.98 14.85
N GLU A 258 -18.28 -19.89 15.11
CA GLU A 258 -18.74 -18.55 14.70
C GLU A 258 -18.55 -18.45 13.18
N SER A 259 -19.59 -18.04 12.46
CA SER A 259 -19.55 -17.83 11.01
C SER A 259 -18.53 -16.74 10.68
N VAL A 260 -17.36 -17.15 10.19
CA VAL A 260 -16.28 -16.24 9.79
C VAL A 260 -16.73 -15.44 8.57
N GLU A 261 -16.82 -14.12 8.70
CA GLU A 261 -17.23 -13.22 7.61
C GLU A 261 -16.12 -13.05 6.56
N ALA A 262 -14.86 -12.93 7.01
CA ALA A 262 -13.72 -12.82 6.12
C ALA A 262 -12.50 -13.54 6.67
N ARG A 263 -11.66 -14.05 5.77
CA ARG A 263 -10.41 -14.73 6.10
C ARG A 263 -9.27 -14.26 5.22
N GLY A 264 -8.08 -14.22 5.79
CA GLY A 264 -6.87 -13.79 5.09
C GLY A 264 -5.69 -13.62 6.02
N VAL A 265 -4.51 -13.41 5.44
CA VAL A 265 -3.35 -12.96 6.18
C VAL A 265 -3.53 -11.47 6.51
N LEU A 266 -3.48 -11.13 7.79
CA LEU A 266 -3.71 -9.77 8.25
C LEU A 266 -2.47 -8.91 8.03
N TYR A 267 -2.62 -7.76 7.38
CA TYR A 267 -1.57 -6.76 7.22
C TYR A 267 -2.09 -5.37 7.57
N PRO A 268 -1.24 -4.44 8.05
CA PRO A 268 -1.62 -3.04 8.13
C PRO A 268 -1.96 -2.49 6.74
N SER A 269 -2.99 -1.65 6.65
CA SER A 269 -3.40 -0.96 5.43
C SER A 269 -3.16 0.54 5.56
N PHE A 270 -2.52 1.14 4.55
CA PHE A 270 -2.34 2.58 4.42
C PHE A 270 -3.12 3.17 3.23
N GLU A 271 -3.77 2.32 2.43
CA GLU A 271 -4.52 2.70 1.23
C GLU A 271 -5.92 3.23 1.57
N VAL A 272 -6.48 2.72 2.67
CA VAL A 272 -7.77 3.14 3.21
C VAL A 272 -7.50 4.07 4.39
N PRO A 273 -8.10 5.27 4.42
CA PRO A 273 -7.94 6.20 5.54
C PRO A 273 -8.22 5.51 6.87
N ALA A 274 -7.45 5.91 7.90
CA ALA A 274 -7.72 5.50 9.27
C ALA A 274 -9.16 5.84 9.63
N GLY A 275 -9.86 4.89 10.24
CA GLY A 275 -11.22 5.11 10.72
C GLY A 275 -11.24 5.65 12.15
N PRO A 276 -12.41 5.65 12.81
CA PRO A 276 -12.57 6.19 14.16
C PRO A 276 -11.70 5.47 15.21
N TYR A 277 -11.29 4.22 14.93
CA TYR A 277 -10.46 3.40 15.80
C TYR A 277 -8.98 3.36 15.38
N GLY A 278 -8.58 4.22 14.45
CA GLY A 278 -7.20 4.34 13.98
C GLY A 278 -6.90 3.51 12.74
N LEU A 279 -5.69 2.94 12.71
CA LEU A 279 -5.17 2.24 11.54
C LEU A 279 -6.07 1.06 11.16
N ARG A 280 -6.45 1.00 9.88
CA ARG A 280 -7.16 -0.14 9.31
C ARG A 280 -6.17 -1.19 8.82
N TYR A 281 -6.64 -2.42 8.78
CA TYR A 281 -5.89 -3.59 8.33
C TYR A 281 -6.53 -4.13 7.06
N ARG A 282 -5.81 -4.96 6.33
CA ARG A 282 -6.30 -5.69 5.16
C ARG A 282 -6.09 -7.18 5.37
N LEU A 283 -7.11 -7.95 5.01
CA LEU A 283 -7.02 -9.40 4.89
C LEU A 283 -6.64 -9.73 3.46
N VAL A 284 -5.57 -10.51 3.30
CA VAL A 284 -5.04 -10.87 2.00
C VAL A 284 -5.15 -12.38 1.82
N THR A 285 -5.73 -12.82 0.72
CA THR A 285 -5.81 -14.23 0.37
C THR A 285 -4.41 -14.81 0.17
N PRO A 286 -4.03 -15.89 0.88
CA PRO A 286 -2.79 -16.60 0.63
C PRO A 286 -2.65 -16.96 -0.85
N HIS A 287 -1.44 -16.90 -1.40
CA HIS A 287 -1.07 -17.24 -2.77
C HIS A 287 -1.49 -16.23 -3.86
N THR A 288 -2.73 -15.74 -3.85
CA THR A 288 -3.18 -14.75 -4.84
C THR A 288 -2.78 -13.33 -4.49
N ASN A 289 -2.48 -13.07 -3.21
CA ASN A 289 -2.25 -11.74 -2.66
C ASN A 289 -3.39 -10.74 -2.93
N ARG A 290 -4.60 -11.24 -3.20
CA ARG A 290 -5.78 -10.40 -3.38
C ARG A 290 -6.30 -9.95 -2.02
N VAL A 291 -6.58 -8.66 -1.88
CA VAL A 291 -7.26 -8.13 -0.70
C VAL A 291 -8.70 -8.64 -0.70
N THR A 292 -9.06 -9.35 0.36
CA THR A 292 -10.38 -9.95 0.53
C THR A 292 -11.31 -9.02 1.29
N ALA A 293 -10.80 -8.32 2.30
CA ALA A 293 -11.54 -7.34 3.09
C ALA A 293 -10.59 -6.37 3.78
N TYR A 294 -11.11 -5.19 4.16
CA TYR A 294 -10.47 -4.32 5.13
C TYR A 294 -11.07 -4.56 6.51
N VAL A 295 -10.26 -4.41 7.55
CA VAL A 295 -10.65 -4.72 8.93
C VAL A 295 -10.26 -3.57 9.84
N GLU A 296 -11.17 -3.21 10.72
CA GLU A 296 -11.00 -2.21 11.75
C GLU A 296 -11.19 -2.85 13.11
N PHE A 297 -10.34 -2.52 14.08
CA PHE A 297 -10.35 -3.12 15.41
C PHE A 297 -10.78 -2.07 16.43
N ASP A 298 -11.89 -2.33 17.14
CA ASP A 298 -12.29 -1.50 18.26
C ASP A 298 -11.39 -1.81 19.48
N PRO A 299 -10.61 -0.83 19.99
CA PRO A 299 -9.74 -1.05 21.14
C PRO A 299 -10.50 -1.43 22.42
N LEU A 300 -11.79 -1.08 22.52
CA LEU A 300 -12.62 -1.42 23.69
C LEU A 300 -12.93 -2.92 23.79
N LEU A 301 -12.83 -3.65 22.68
CA LEU A 301 -13.05 -5.10 22.64
C LEU A 301 -11.79 -5.90 23.06
N GLY A 302 -10.68 -5.23 23.37
CA GLY A 302 -9.44 -5.90 23.79
C GLY A 302 -8.74 -6.70 22.69
N LEU A 303 -9.21 -6.60 21.43
CA LEU A 303 -8.57 -7.23 20.28
C LEU A 303 -7.26 -6.50 19.96
N ASN A 304 -6.15 -7.23 19.95
CA ASN A 304 -4.85 -6.66 19.66
C ASN A 304 -4.39 -7.08 18.25
N PRO A 305 -4.62 -6.25 17.22
CA PRO A 305 -4.28 -6.60 15.84
C PRO A 305 -2.78 -6.84 15.65
N SER A 306 -1.92 -6.22 16.46
CA SER A 306 -0.46 -6.43 16.39
C SER A 306 -0.03 -7.88 16.66
N ARG A 307 -0.85 -8.67 17.36
CA ARG A 307 -0.62 -10.12 17.59
C ARG A 307 -1.06 -11.00 16.42
N LEU A 308 -1.84 -10.42 15.51
CA LEU A 308 -2.48 -11.09 14.38
C LEU A 308 -1.82 -10.74 13.05
N VAL A 309 -1.08 -9.62 12.96
CA VAL A 309 -0.35 -9.24 11.75
C VAL A 309 0.58 -10.37 11.29
N GLY A 310 0.49 -10.70 10.00
CA GLY A 310 1.24 -11.77 9.34
C GLY A 310 0.67 -13.17 9.57
N LYS A 311 -0.37 -13.33 10.39
CA LYS A 311 -1.06 -14.62 10.59
C LYS A 311 -2.27 -14.73 9.69
N TYR A 312 -2.58 -15.96 9.29
CA TYR A 312 -3.86 -16.26 8.65
C TYR A 312 -4.96 -16.27 9.72
N VAL A 313 -5.91 -15.36 9.58
CA VAL A 313 -6.97 -15.14 10.57
C VAL A 313 -8.33 -15.15 9.91
N GLY A 314 -9.32 -15.66 10.65
CA GLY A 314 -10.73 -15.40 10.42
C GLY A 314 -11.15 -14.18 11.24
N VAL A 315 -11.97 -13.32 10.65
CA VAL A 315 -12.55 -12.14 11.29
C VAL A 315 -14.06 -12.22 11.14
N THR A 316 -14.75 -11.97 12.24
CA THR A 316 -16.21 -11.83 12.31
C THR A 316 -16.52 -10.45 12.86
N GLY A 317 -17.46 -9.72 12.26
CA GLY A 317 -17.71 -8.35 12.62
C GLY A 317 -18.99 -7.78 12.05
N GLU A 318 -18.99 -6.46 11.89
CA GLU A 318 -20.06 -5.73 11.19
C GLU A 318 -19.47 -5.09 9.93
N PRO A 319 -19.90 -5.50 8.73
CA PRO A 319 -19.47 -4.87 7.50
C PRO A 319 -20.14 -3.51 7.33
N TYR A 320 -19.35 -2.51 6.96
CA TYR A 320 -19.84 -1.20 6.55
C TYR A 320 -19.05 -0.69 5.34
N LEU A 321 -19.66 0.23 4.60
CA LEU A 321 -19.01 0.84 3.43
C LEU A 321 -18.27 2.10 3.87
N GLU A 322 -16.96 2.16 3.62
CA GLU A 322 -16.19 3.38 3.83
C GLU A 322 -16.57 4.42 2.75
N PRO A 323 -17.18 5.57 3.11
CA PRO A 323 -17.73 6.52 2.13
C PRO A 323 -16.65 7.11 1.21
N THR A 324 -15.44 7.31 1.71
CA THR A 324 -14.38 8.02 0.98
C THR A 324 -13.80 7.17 -0.16
N LYS A 325 -13.66 5.86 0.06
CA LYS A 325 -13.01 4.93 -0.87
C LYS A 325 -13.97 3.92 -1.49
N ARG A 326 -15.22 3.87 -1.01
CA ARG A 326 -16.25 2.90 -1.41
C ARG A 326 -15.75 1.45 -1.29
N VAL A 327 -14.98 1.17 -0.24
CA VAL A 327 -14.49 -0.18 0.09
C VAL A 327 -15.26 -0.73 1.27
N GLN A 328 -15.49 -2.04 1.26
CA GLN A 328 -16.11 -2.72 2.39
C GLN A 328 -15.07 -2.90 3.51
N VAL A 329 -15.42 -2.42 4.70
CA VAL A 329 -14.63 -2.53 5.92
C VAL A 329 -15.44 -3.35 6.92
N ILE A 330 -14.79 -4.29 7.59
CA ILE A 330 -15.38 -5.09 8.66
C ILE A 330 -14.90 -4.52 9.99
N ARG A 331 -15.83 -4.07 10.83
CA ARG A 331 -15.53 -3.75 12.23
C ARG A 331 -15.44 -5.05 13.00
N ALA A 332 -14.23 -5.49 13.32
CA ALA A 332 -13.97 -6.77 13.96
C ALA A 332 -14.60 -6.84 15.36
N ARG A 333 -15.45 -7.85 15.56
CA ARG A 333 -16.03 -8.23 16.85
C ARG A 333 -15.25 -9.37 17.49
N SER A 334 -14.83 -10.34 16.68
CA SER A 334 -13.99 -11.46 17.09
C SER A 334 -12.97 -11.80 16.01
N THR A 335 -11.87 -12.44 16.42
CA THR A 335 -10.85 -12.95 15.50
C THR A 335 -10.32 -14.29 15.95
N THR A 336 -10.13 -15.19 14.99
CA THR A 336 -9.59 -16.53 15.24
C THR A 336 -8.35 -16.74 14.38
N THR A 337 -7.25 -17.22 14.98
CA THR A 337 -6.08 -17.62 14.19
C THR A 337 -6.37 -18.98 13.56
N LEU A 338 -6.25 -19.06 12.24
CA LEU A 338 -6.53 -20.26 11.47
C LEU A 338 -5.22 -20.88 10.98
N ALA A 339 -5.23 -22.20 10.75
CA ALA A 339 -4.17 -22.83 9.98
C ALA A 339 -4.17 -22.22 8.56
N THR A 340 -2.98 -21.88 8.06
CA THR A 340 -2.87 -21.41 6.67
C THR A 340 -3.30 -22.58 5.77
N PRO A 341 -4.22 -22.39 4.83
CA PRO A 341 -4.62 -23.48 3.93
C PRO A 341 -3.37 -23.93 3.17
N ASP A 342 -2.97 -25.18 3.37
CA ASP A 342 -1.87 -25.77 2.63
C ASP A 342 -2.24 -25.74 1.15
N GLY A 343 -1.41 -25.04 0.38
CA GLY A 343 -1.60 -24.90 -1.07
C GLY A 343 -1.40 -26.24 -1.77
N GLY A 344 -2.45 -27.04 -1.87
CA GLY A 344 -2.58 -28.11 -2.86
C GLY A 344 -2.09 -29.49 -2.43
N GLY A 345 -2.96 -30.25 -1.77
CA GLY A 345 -3.07 -31.68 -2.06
C GLY A 345 -3.78 -31.82 -3.40
N ARG A 346 -3.04 -32.11 -4.46
CA ARG A 346 -3.59 -32.65 -5.71
C ARG A 346 -4.25 -33.98 -5.34
N GLU A 347 -5.57 -34.06 -5.33
CA GLU A 347 -6.27 -35.35 -5.30
C GLU A 347 -5.81 -36.14 -6.53
N GLY A 348 -5.07 -37.22 -6.27
CA GLY A 348 -4.71 -38.21 -7.25
C GLY A 348 -5.82 -39.24 -7.37
N GLY A 349 -6.22 -39.51 -8.61
CA GLY A 349 -6.56 -40.83 -9.13
C GLY A 349 -7.61 -41.66 -8.39
N GLY A 350 -8.79 -41.72 -8.99
CA GLY A 350 -9.75 -42.81 -8.92
C GLY A 350 -10.59 -42.81 -10.18
#